data_AF-A0A351I4Q5-F1
#
_entry.id   AF-A0A351I4Q5-F1
#
_cell.length_a   1.000
_cell.length_b   1.000
_cell.length_c   1.000
_cell.angle_alpha   90.00
_cell.angle_beta   90.00
_cell.angle_gamma   90.00
#
_symmetry.space_group_name_H-M   'P 1'
#
loop_
_entity.id
_entity.type
_entity.pdbx_description
1 polymer ?
#
loop_
_entity_poly.entity_id
_entity_poly.type
_entity_poly.pdbx_seq_one_letter_code
_entity_poly.pdbx_strand_id
1 'polypeptide(L)'
;MATRRRRGGGLRVLIAPNAFKGTLSGPAAARAMARGVREALPGAVCEELPIADGGDGLIDALRRRLGGSLAVAAVRGPRGERRRASLLMLPDGLAVVEMARASGLALVPPSRRDVLRASSRGTGDLIREAVRLGARSVAVGMGGSAASDAGAGMARALGARLLDAKEREVPEGAAALRLLARVDASRVRELLHGVRILALCDVTNPLCGPRGSARVFGPQKGATRAQVRVLEEALRNWAWVVERDLDARVEDVPGTGAAGGLGAGLLAFCRAELVPGADWVLEKLGAKEALARSDLALTGEGRLDLTSLYGKAPLAFARMARAARVPCAAVTGGLEPSARAPLKREGLARIVTFREAGARTEADAMKKAAQWAAKAASLAAAGLAAALLAVGARAAQSPSYGKLDAQYRQRDKDANLDDNIAALKAIPATADSLWRLCRAKVRRAEKREQKAEKLADYDSAREDCGKSIDLSASIAEAHFWHGVSMGRWGETKGLLKAMFLVKPIRREMFETLRLDPNHGGAHHILGEMLWQIPRFAGGDKKKALAEFETAVRLSPNRTAAYQPLAEAYLHFGRQADAVNILRSVEAVKEPADPAEYPENLADARRLLARLEGRR
;
A
#
# COMPACT_ATOMS: atom_id res chain seq x y z
N MET A 1 21.76 10.90 7.24
CA MET A 1 21.00 10.53 6.02
C MET A 1 21.67 11.21 4.84
N ALA A 2 22.47 10.47 4.07
CA ALA A 2 23.33 11.01 3.04
C ALA A 2 22.51 11.64 1.91
N THR A 3 22.77 12.92 1.65
CA THR A 3 22.38 13.62 0.43
C THR A 3 22.88 12.80 -0.77
N ARG A 4 21.95 12.30 -1.59
CA ARG A 4 22.26 11.71 -2.90
C ARG A 4 22.94 12.79 -3.75
N ARG A 5 24.28 12.86 -3.67
CA ARG A 5 25.11 13.68 -4.56
C ARG A 5 24.88 13.19 -5.99
N ARG A 6 24.07 13.94 -6.75
CA ARG A 6 23.94 13.76 -8.20
C ARG A 6 25.23 14.23 -8.87
N ARG A 7 26.04 13.28 -9.35
CA ARG A 7 27.01 13.55 -10.42
C ARG A 7 26.27 13.42 -11.75
N GLY A 8 26.06 14.53 -12.46
CA GLY A 8 25.88 14.62 -13.92
C GLY A 8 24.64 14.02 -14.62
N GLY A 9 23.72 13.32 -13.95
CA GLY A 9 22.53 12.73 -14.60
C GLY A 9 21.26 13.58 -14.44
N GLY A 10 20.50 13.78 -15.53
CA GLY A 10 19.18 14.43 -15.49
C GLY A 10 18.14 13.67 -14.66
N LEU A 11 17.00 14.31 -14.37
CA LEU A 11 15.91 13.74 -13.54
C LEU A 11 15.45 12.37 -14.05
N ARG A 12 15.44 11.36 -13.18
CA ARG A 12 14.92 10.02 -13.49
C ARG A 12 13.43 9.96 -13.20
N VAL A 13 12.63 9.67 -14.22
CA VAL A 13 11.18 9.66 -14.15
C VAL A 13 10.67 8.26 -14.49
N LEU A 14 10.05 7.59 -13.53
CA LEU A 14 9.37 6.30 -13.78
C LEU A 14 7.94 6.55 -14.25
N ILE A 15 7.58 5.97 -15.39
CA ILE A 15 6.30 6.20 -16.06
C ILE A 15 5.56 4.87 -16.13
N ALA A 16 4.58 4.70 -15.23
CA ALA A 16 3.85 3.46 -15.02
C ALA A 16 2.33 3.61 -15.18
N PRO A 17 1.82 3.86 -16.40
CA PRO A 17 0.39 3.90 -16.66
C PRO A 17 -0.21 2.51 -16.88
N ASN A 18 -1.48 2.36 -16.49
CA ASN A 18 -2.36 1.32 -17.01
C ASN A 18 -2.89 1.74 -18.40
N ALA A 19 -3.59 0.83 -19.09
CA ALA A 19 -4.27 1.14 -20.34
C ALA A 19 -5.35 2.21 -20.16
N PHE A 20 -5.48 3.07 -21.17
CA PHE A 20 -6.52 4.09 -21.24
C PHE A 20 -7.66 3.46 -22.03
N LYS A 21 -8.53 2.73 -21.32
CA LYS A 21 -9.55 1.85 -21.90
C LYS A 21 -10.29 2.51 -23.06
N GLY A 22 -10.37 1.79 -24.18
CA GLY A 22 -10.99 2.26 -25.43
C GLY A 22 -10.13 3.19 -26.29
N THR A 23 -8.89 3.52 -25.89
CA THR A 23 -8.03 4.47 -26.63
C THR A 23 -6.57 4.03 -26.75
N LEU A 24 -5.81 3.96 -25.65
CA LEU A 24 -4.38 3.62 -25.65
C LEU A 24 -4.12 2.35 -24.84
N SER A 25 -3.28 1.46 -25.37
CA SER A 25 -2.67 0.40 -24.57
C SER A 25 -1.70 1.00 -23.53
N GLY A 26 -1.42 0.27 -22.45
CA GLY A 26 -0.44 0.69 -21.43
C GLY A 26 0.91 1.13 -22.04
N PRO A 27 1.53 0.35 -22.94
CA PRO A 27 2.76 0.75 -23.62
C PRO A 27 2.62 2.02 -24.48
N ALA A 28 1.48 2.23 -25.14
CA ALA A 28 1.24 3.42 -25.95
C ALA A 28 1.06 4.67 -25.06
N ALA A 29 0.36 4.53 -23.93
CA ALA A 29 0.23 5.57 -22.91
C ALA A 29 1.59 5.93 -22.30
N ALA A 30 2.41 4.93 -21.93
CA ALA A 30 3.74 5.15 -21.38
C ALA A 30 4.64 5.95 -22.34
N ARG A 31 4.67 5.55 -23.62
CA ARG A 31 5.40 6.29 -24.67
C ARG A 31 4.91 7.72 -24.84
N ALA A 32 3.59 7.93 -24.84
CA ALA A 32 3.00 9.26 -24.97
C ALA A 32 3.37 10.16 -23.79
N MET A 33 3.22 9.65 -22.57
CA MET A 33 3.61 10.36 -21.35
C MET A 33 5.10 10.66 -21.34
N ALA A 34 5.96 9.71 -21.74
CA ALA A 34 7.41 9.91 -21.81
C ALA A 34 7.82 11.02 -22.78
N ARG A 35 7.12 11.18 -23.92
CA ARG A 35 7.34 12.34 -24.81
C ARG A 35 7.05 13.65 -24.09
N GLY A 36 5.90 13.75 -23.44
CA GLY A 36 5.52 14.94 -22.66
C GLY A 36 6.50 15.28 -21.54
N VAL A 37 7.00 14.26 -20.82
CA VAL A 37 8.03 14.46 -19.78
C VAL A 37 9.31 15.05 -20.37
N ARG A 38 9.79 14.54 -21.50
CA ARG A 38 11.02 15.04 -22.16
C ARG A 38 10.85 16.45 -22.71
N GLU A 39 9.64 16.81 -23.17
CA GLU A 39 9.31 18.18 -23.59
C GLU A 39 9.36 19.17 -22.42
N ALA A 40 8.81 18.78 -21.26
CA ALA A 40 8.78 19.62 -20.05
C ALA A 40 10.13 19.73 -19.35
N LEU A 41 10.90 18.64 -19.35
CA LEU A 41 12.14 18.48 -18.59
C LEU A 41 13.25 17.99 -19.54
N PRO A 42 13.90 18.92 -20.30
CA PRO A 42 15.03 18.57 -21.15
C PRO A 42 16.12 17.83 -20.36
N GLY A 43 16.56 16.68 -20.86
CA GLY A 43 17.55 15.82 -20.19
C GLY A 43 16.99 14.82 -19.17
N ALA A 44 15.66 14.77 -18.96
CA ALA A 44 15.06 13.74 -18.11
C ALA A 44 15.24 12.33 -18.70
N VAL A 45 15.62 11.38 -17.85
CA VAL A 45 15.73 9.96 -18.18
C VAL A 45 14.41 9.28 -17.81
N CYS A 46 13.63 8.89 -18.81
CA CYS A 46 12.34 8.24 -18.62
C CYS A 46 12.47 6.71 -18.66
N GLU A 47 12.08 6.02 -17.58
CA GLU A 47 11.87 4.56 -17.57
C GLU A 47 10.38 4.26 -17.77
N GLU A 48 10.04 3.54 -18.84
CA GLU A 48 8.66 3.14 -19.14
C GLU A 48 8.35 1.79 -18.50
N LEU A 49 7.34 1.74 -17.63
CA LEU A 49 6.92 0.54 -16.91
C LEU A 49 5.39 0.38 -16.98
N PRO A 50 4.81 0.03 -18.15
CA PRO A 50 3.36 -0.14 -18.26
C PRO A 50 2.86 -1.20 -17.27
N ILE A 51 1.78 -0.91 -16.55
CA ILE A 51 1.21 -1.74 -15.48
C ILE A 51 -0.19 -2.25 -15.86
N ALA A 52 -0.71 -3.21 -15.10
CA ALA A 52 -2.05 -3.76 -15.27
C ALA A 52 -2.66 -4.20 -13.93
N ASP A 53 -3.99 -4.24 -13.86
CA ASP A 53 -4.83 -4.64 -12.72
C ASP A 53 -5.42 -6.05 -12.95
N GLY A 54 -4.60 -6.99 -13.42
CA GLY A 54 -5.04 -8.35 -13.77
C GLY A 54 -6.03 -8.42 -14.94
N GLY A 55 -6.27 -7.32 -15.66
CA GLY A 55 -7.18 -7.23 -16.79
C GLY A 55 -6.51 -7.20 -18.15
N ASP A 56 -7.14 -6.50 -19.09
CA ASP A 56 -6.65 -6.31 -20.45
C ASP A 56 -5.28 -5.59 -20.44
N GLY A 57 -4.29 -6.19 -21.10
CA GLY A 57 -2.92 -5.67 -21.20
C GLY A 57 -1.92 -6.22 -20.17
N LEU A 58 -2.33 -7.17 -19.31
CA LEU A 58 -1.46 -7.88 -18.35
C LEU A 58 -0.27 -8.60 -19.03
N ILE A 59 -0.55 -9.44 -20.03
CA ILE A 59 0.42 -10.15 -20.87
C ILE A 59 1.35 -9.17 -21.54
N ASP A 60 0.83 -8.05 -22.08
CA ASP A 60 1.66 -7.07 -22.78
C ASP A 60 2.61 -6.34 -21.82
N ALA A 61 2.12 -6.02 -20.61
CA ALA A 61 2.93 -5.43 -19.54
C ALA A 61 4.06 -6.37 -19.10
N LEU A 62 3.72 -7.63 -18.75
CA LEU A 62 4.69 -8.61 -18.28
C LEU A 62 5.69 -9.01 -19.36
N ARG A 63 5.22 -9.30 -20.58
CA ARG A 63 6.10 -9.73 -21.68
C ARG A 63 7.15 -8.68 -22.03
N ARG A 64 6.79 -7.39 -21.99
CA ARG A 64 7.73 -6.31 -22.29
C ARG A 64 8.89 -6.25 -21.29
N ARG A 65 8.66 -6.61 -20.03
CA ARG A 65 9.65 -6.52 -18.95
C ARG A 65 10.38 -7.84 -18.71
N LEU A 66 9.67 -8.96 -18.75
CA LEU A 66 10.15 -10.29 -18.37
C LEU A 66 10.47 -11.19 -19.58
N GLY A 67 10.16 -10.75 -20.80
CA GLY A 67 10.29 -11.56 -21.99
C GLY A 67 9.24 -12.67 -22.06
N GLY A 68 9.65 -13.86 -22.48
CA GLY A 68 8.76 -15.01 -22.66
C GLY A 68 8.10 -15.09 -24.04
N SER A 69 7.49 -16.23 -24.32
CA SER A 69 6.88 -16.57 -25.60
C SER A 69 5.36 -16.59 -25.51
N LEU A 70 4.69 -16.06 -26.54
CA LEU A 70 3.24 -16.20 -26.67
C LEU A 70 2.91 -17.57 -27.27
N ALA A 71 2.04 -18.32 -26.59
CA ALA A 71 1.43 -19.52 -27.13
C ALA A 71 -0.01 -19.23 -27.53
N VAL A 72 -0.44 -19.73 -28.70
CA VAL A 72 -1.79 -19.50 -29.22
C VAL A 72 -2.60 -20.79 -29.19
N ALA A 73 -3.73 -20.76 -28.49
CA ALA A 73 -4.64 -21.90 -28.35
C ALA A 73 -5.93 -21.69 -29.14
N ALA A 74 -6.54 -22.80 -29.57
CA ALA A 74 -7.94 -22.79 -29.98
C ALA A 74 -8.83 -22.80 -28.72
N VAL A 75 -9.74 -21.83 -28.61
CA VAL A 75 -10.58 -21.62 -27.43
C VAL A 75 -12.05 -21.46 -27.81
N ARG A 76 -12.94 -21.69 -26.86
CA ARG A 76 -14.36 -21.32 -26.95
C ARG A 76 -14.59 -19.91 -26.44
N GLY A 77 -15.24 -19.07 -27.24
CA GLY A 77 -15.61 -17.73 -26.85
C GLY A 77 -16.80 -17.66 -25.88
N PRO A 78 -17.17 -16.45 -25.38
CA PRO A 78 -18.28 -16.28 -24.46
C PRO A 78 -19.60 -16.83 -24.97
N ARG A 79 -19.82 -16.91 -26.29
CA ARG A 79 -21.06 -17.42 -26.89
C ARG A 79 -20.88 -18.80 -27.54
N GLY A 80 -19.77 -19.49 -27.21
CA GLY A 80 -19.44 -20.82 -27.69
C GLY A 80 -18.73 -20.86 -29.04
N GLU A 81 -18.52 -19.71 -29.69
CA GLU A 81 -17.83 -19.62 -30.98
C GLU A 81 -16.36 -20.04 -30.87
N ARG A 82 -15.82 -20.71 -31.90
CA ARG A 82 -14.39 -21.08 -31.91
C ARG A 82 -13.55 -19.86 -32.24
N ARG A 83 -12.51 -19.60 -31.45
CA ARG A 83 -11.55 -18.51 -31.69
C ARG A 83 -10.13 -18.94 -31.34
N ARG A 84 -9.16 -18.10 -31.69
CA ARG A 84 -7.79 -18.20 -31.21
C ARG A 84 -7.54 -17.16 -30.13
N ALA A 85 -6.89 -17.56 -29.05
CA ALA A 85 -6.46 -16.65 -27.99
C ALA A 85 -5.04 -17.03 -27.55
N SER A 86 -4.29 -16.04 -27.09
CA SER A 86 -2.91 -16.22 -26.65
C SER A 86 -2.80 -16.26 -25.13
N LEU A 87 -1.88 -17.06 -24.62
CA LEU A 87 -1.33 -16.99 -23.26
C LEU A 87 0.18 -16.69 -23.33
N LEU A 88 0.75 -16.21 -22.23
CA LEU A 88 2.19 -15.94 -22.12
C LEU A 88 2.88 -17.04 -21.32
N MET A 89 3.96 -17.59 -21.86
CA MET A 89 4.87 -18.49 -21.14
C MET A 89 6.13 -17.72 -20.76
N LEU A 90 6.41 -17.60 -19.47
CA LEU A 90 7.62 -16.96 -18.96
C LEU A 90 8.76 -17.98 -18.77
N PRO A 91 10.03 -17.53 -18.83
CA PRO A 91 11.19 -18.43 -18.72
C PRO A 91 11.28 -19.23 -17.41
N ASP A 92 10.67 -18.74 -16.33
CA ASP A 92 10.66 -19.38 -15.01
C ASP A 92 9.60 -20.50 -14.87
N GLY A 93 8.84 -20.77 -15.93
CA GLY A 93 7.78 -21.78 -15.96
C GLY A 93 6.42 -21.28 -15.48
N LEU A 94 6.26 -19.97 -15.26
CA LEU A 94 4.97 -19.33 -15.01
C LEU A 94 4.25 -19.06 -16.35
N ALA A 95 3.00 -19.51 -16.45
CA ALA A 95 2.09 -19.10 -17.50
C ALA A 95 1.19 -17.96 -17.03
N VAL A 96 0.85 -17.03 -17.93
CA VAL A 96 -0.09 -15.95 -17.67
C VAL A 96 -1.26 -16.06 -18.64
N VAL A 97 -2.46 -16.20 -18.07
CA VAL A 97 -3.73 -16.30 -18.79
C VAL A 97 -4.55 -15.05 -18.53
N GLU A 98 -4.81 -14.27 -19.57
CA GLU A 98 -5.81 -13.20 -19.50
C GLU A 98 -7.19 -13.73 -19.89
N MET A 99 -8.13 -13.74 -18.96
CA MET A 99 -9.47 -14.21 -19.29
C MET A 99 -10.12 -13.36 -20.38
N ALA A 100 -9.78 -12.07 -20.47
CA ALA A 100 -10.39 -11.13 -21.43
C ALA A 100 -10.17 -11.56 -22.88
N ARG A 101 -9.05 -12.24 -23.18
CA ARG A 101 -8.71 -12.71 -24.54
C ARG A 101 -9.57 -13.90 -25.00
N ALA A 102 -10.09 -14.68 -24.06
CA ALA A 102 -10.92 -15.85 -24.36
C ALA A 102 -12.40 -15.62 -24.03
N SER A 103 -12.68 -15.04 -22.87
CA SER A 103 -14.01 -14.97 -22.25
C SER A 103 -14.41 -13.51 -21.87
N GLY A 104 -13.80 -12.51 -22.51
CA GLY A 104 -13.98 -11.09 -22.22
C GLY A 104 -15.19 -10.41 -22.87
N LEU A 105 -15.66 -9.34 -22.25
CA LEU A 105 -16.81 -8.53 -22.66
C LEU A 105 -16.58 -7.78 -23.98
N ALA A 106 -15.34 -7.37 -24.26
CA ALA A 106 -14.97 -6.68 -25.50
C ALA A 106 -15.13 -7.55 -26.75
N LEU A 107 -15.19 -8.88 -26.59
CA LEU A 107 -15.38 -9.85 -27.67
C LEU A 107 -16.86 -10.00 -28.06
N VAL A 108 -17.78 -9.44 -27.25
CA VAL A 108 -19.22 -9.55 -27.47
C VAL A 108 -19.79 -8.16 -27.77
N PRO A 109 -20.26 -7.92 -29.01
CA PRO A 109 -20.94 -6.67 -29.35
C PRO A 109 -22.11 -6.40 -28.40
N PRO A 110 -22.40 -5.14 -28.03
CA PRO A 110 -23.48 -4.80 -27.10
C PRO A 110 -24.82 -5.45 -27.44
N SER A 111 -25.19 -5.49 -28.73
CA SER A 111 -26.43 -6.11 -29.22
C SER A 111 -26.50 -7.63 -29.03
N ARG A 112 -25.38 -8.31 -28.81
CA ARG A 112 -25.28 -9.76 -28.61
C ARG A 112 -24.94 -10.16 -27.18
N ARG A 113 -24.88 -9.20 -26.25
CA ARG A 113 -24.62 -9.48 -24.84
C ARG A 113 -25.81 -10.19 -24.23
N ASP A 114 -25.54 -11.37 -23.69
CA ASP A 114 -26.50 -12.12 -22.91
C ASP A 114 -25.73 -12.85 -21.81
N VAL A 115 -25.79 -12.23 -20.63
CA VAL A 115 -25.06 -12.62 -19.41
C VAL A 115 -25.46 -14.00 -18.89
N LEU A 116 -26.68 -14.45 -19.18
CA LEU A 116 -27.22 -15.72 -18.69
C LEU A 116 -26.64 -16.92 -19.43
N ARG A 117 -26.23 -16.74 -20.69
CA ARG A 117 -25.63 -17.79 -21.53
C ARG A 117 -24.14 -17.61 -21.78
N ALA A 118 -23.56 -16.46 -21.39
CA ALA A 118 -22.13 -16.23 -21.56
C ALA A 118 -21.30 -17.20 -20.71
N SER A 119 -20.22 -17.73 -21.29
CA SER A 119 -19.40 -18.81 -20.70
C SER A 119 -17.93 -18.41 -20.48
N SER A 120 -17.33 -18.95 -19.41
CA SER A 120 -15.91 -18.82 -19.09
C SER A 120 -15.03 -19.90 -19.72
N ARG A 121 -15.57 -20.75 -20.58
CA ARG A 121 -14.91 -21.96 -21.08
C ARG A 121 -13.58 -21.73 -21.77
N GLY A 122 -13.47 -20.67 -22.57
CA GLY A 122 -12.20 -20.34 -23.22
C GLY A 122 -11.08 -20.02 -22.24
N THR A 123 -11.40 -19.54 -21.04
CA THR A 123 -10.40 -19.34 -19.98
C THR A 123 -9.84 -20.69 -19.52
N GLY A 124 -10.70 -21.70 -19.32
CA GLY A 124 -10.27 -23.05 -19.00
C GLY A 124 -9.48 -23.71 -20.14
N ASP A 125 -9.84 -23.45 -21.39
CA ASP A 125 -9.05 -23.90 -22.55
C ASP A 125 -7.62 -23.34 -22.52
N LEU A 126 -7.44 -22.05 -22.15
CA LEU A 126 -6.11 -21.45 -21.98
C LEU A 126 -5.34 -22.02 -20.78
N ILE A 127 -6.00 -22.27 -19.65
CA ILE A 127 -5.34 -22.89 -18.48
C ILE A 127 -4.87 -24.30 -18.84
N ARG A 128 -5.72 -25.11 -19.49
CA ARG A 128 -5.35 -26.45 -19.96
C ARG A 128 -4.16 -26.40 -20.92
N GLU A 129 -4.16 -25.44 -21.84
CA GLU A 129 -3.04 -25.27 -22.77
C GLU A 129 -1.76 -24.89 -22.04
N ALA A 130 -1.81 -24.00 -21.06
CA ALA A 130 -0.64 -23.64 -20.24
C ALA A 130 -0.04 -24.88 -19.55
N VAL A 131 -0.88 -25.73 -18.95
CA VAL A 131 -0.44 -26.97 -18.31
C VAL A 131 0.13 -27.95 -19.34
N ARG A 132 -0.50 -28.10 -20.51
CA ARG A 132 0.00 -28.93 -21.61
C ARG A 132 1.40 -28.50 -22.07
N LEU A 133 1.70 -27.21 -22.00
CA LEU A 133 3.00 -26.62 -22.32
C LEU A 133 4.02 -26.71 -21.16
N GLY A 134 3.69 -27.39 -20.07
CA GLY A 134 4.58 -27.64 -18.94
C GLY A 134 4.64 -26.51 -17.90
N ALA A 135 3.62 -25.65 -17.83
CA ALA A 135 3.56 -24.62 -16.79
C ALA A 135 3.49 -25.25 -15.38
N ARG A 136 4.40 -24.85 -14.49
CA ARG A 136 4.37 -25.23 -13.05
C ARG A 136 3.47 -24.32 -12.23
N SER A 137 3.20 -23.13 -12.76
CA SER A 137 2.31 -22.16 -12.15
C SER A 137 1.55 -21.41 -13.23
N VAL A 138 0.30 -21.04 -12.95
CA VAL A 138 -0.54 -20.27 -13.87
C VAL A 138 -1.16 -19.09 -13.12
N ALA A 139 -0.84 -17.87 -13.56
CA ALA A 139 -1.50 -16.65 -13.11
C ALA A 139 -2.67 -16.32 -14.04
N VAL A 140 -3.87 -16.22 -13.48
CA VAL A 140 -5.11 -15.94 -14.20
C VAL A 140 -5.58 -14.53 -13.91
N GLY A 141 -5.50 -13.66 -14.91
CA GLY A 141 -6.07 -12.33 -14.89
C GLY A 141 -7.58 -12.36 -15.12
N MET A 142 -8.35 -11.84 -14.16
CA MET A 142 -9.82 -11.90 -14.14
C MET A 142 -10.52 -10.61 -14.60
N GLY A 143 -9.79 -9.63 -15.14
CA GLY A 143 -10.41 -8.40 -15.62
C GLY A 143 -11.24 -8.58 -16.89
N GLY A 144 -12.32 -7.78 -17.04
CA GLY A 144 -13.03 -7.64 -18.32
C GLY A 144 -13.93 -8.80 -18.74
N SER A 145 -14.38 -9.66 -17.83
CA SER A 145 -15.25 -10.83 -18.11
C SER A 145 -16.58 -10.49 -18.83
N ALA A 146 -16.99 -11.35 -19.78
CA ALA A 146 -18.36 -11.38 -20.32
C ALA A 146 -19.29 -12.31 -19.52
N ALA A 147 -18.73 -13.41 -19.00
CA ALA A 147 -19.49 -14.48 -18.36
C ALA A 147 -19.84 -14.16 -16.91
N SER A 148 -20.94 -14.75 -16.43
CA SER A 148 -21.33 -14.77 -15.01
C SER A 148 -21.68 -16.18 -14.54
N ASP A 149 -20.98 -17.18 -15.08
CA ASP A 149 -21.25 -18.60 -14.92
C ASP A 149 -20.49 -19.23 -13.73
N ALA A 150 -20.02 -18.46 -12.76
CA ALA A 150 -19.26 -18.94 -11.61
C ALA A 150 -17.96 -19.71 -11.93
N GLY A 151 -17.44 -19.60 -13.16
CA GLY A 151 -16.33 -20.44 -13.60
C GLY A 151 -16.73 -21.86 -14.04
N ALA A 152 -18.03 -22.14 -14.20
CA ALA A 152 -18.52 -23.44 -14.67
C ALA A 152 -17.99 -23.83 -16.05
N GLY A 153 -17.98 -22.88 -17.01
CA GLY A 153 -17.38 -23.11 -18.32
C GLY A 153 -15.90 -23.46 -18.22
N MET A 154 -15.14 -22.72 -17.42
CA MET A 154 -13.73 -23.00 -17.15
C MET A 154 -13.55 -24.41 -16.56
N ALA A 155 -14.31 -24.77 -15.54
CA ALA A 155 -14.24 -26.10 -14.92
C ALA A 155 -14.49 -27.22 -15.93
N ARG A 156 -15.46 -27.06 -16.84
CA ARG A 156 -15.71 -28.02 -17.94
C ARG A 156 -14.53 -28.18 -18.88
N ALA A 157 -13.88 -27.08 -19.27
CA ALA A 157 -12.71 -27.17 -20.14
C ALA A 157 -11.53 -27.90 -19.47
N LEU A 158 -11.45 -27.83 -18.15
CA LEU A 158 -10.47 -28.56 -17.34
C LEU A 158 -10.86 -30.01 -17.05
N GLY A 159 -12.07 -30.43 -17.41
CA GLY A 159 -12.54 -31.82 -17.29
C GLY A 159 -13.57 -32.08 -16.20
N ALA A 160 -14.07 -31.05 -15.51
CA ALA A 160 -15.16 -31.23 -14.55
C ALA A 160 -16.47 -31.64 -15.25
N ARG A 161 -17.22 -32.51 -14.58
CA ARG A 161 -18.61 -32.86 -14.97
C ARG A 161 -19.59 -32.12 -14.08
N LEU A 162 -20.63 -31.55 -14.68
CA LEU A 162 -21.61 -30.75 -13.98
C LEU A 162 -23.00 -31.28 -14.31
N LEU A 163 -23.60 -31.99 -13.37
CA LEU A 163 -24.71 -32.88 -13.62
C LEU A 163 -26.00 -32.35 -13.01
N ASP A 164 -27.11 -32.52 -13.74
CA ASP A 164 -28.46 -32.30 -13.22
C ASP A 164 -28.93 -33.50 -12.38
N ALA A 165 -30.13 -33.40 -11.80
CA ALA A 165 -30.71 -34.47 -10.97
C ALA A 165 -30.98 -35.79 -11.74
N LYS A 166 -30.87 -35.79 -13.07
CA LYS A 166 -31.01 -36.96 -13.95
C LYS A 166 -29.66 -37.43 -14.48
N GLU A 167 -28.56 -37.00 -13.86
CA GLU A 167 -27.17 -37.31 -14.24
C GLU A 167 -26.75 -36.86 -15.65
N ARG A 168 -27.45 -35.87 -16.22
CA ARG A 168 -27.10 -35.30 -17.53
C ARG A 168 -26.27 -34.04 -17.34
N GLU A 169 -25.37 -33.77 -18.28
CA GLU A 169 -24.57 -32.53 -18.27
C GLU A 169 -25.49 -31.31 -18.36
N VAL A 170 -25.32 -30.39 -17.40
CA VAL A 170 -26.03 -29.10 -17.37
C VAL A 170 -25.62 -28.29 -18.61
N PRO A 171 -26.53 -27.56 -19.28
CA PRO A 171 -26.17 -26.68 -20.39
C PRO A 171 -25.12 -25.61 -20.04
N GLU A 172 -24.51 -24.97 -21.04
CA GLU A 172 -23.62 -23.82 -20.81
C GLU A 172 -24.39 -22.56 -20.38
N GLY A 173 -23.72 -21.72 -19.59
CA GLY A 173 -24.26 -20.45 -19.09
C GLY A 173 -24.76 -20.48 -17.66
N ALA A 174 -24.75 -19.31 -17.03
CA ALA A 174 -25.11 -19.11 -15.64
C ALA A 174 -26.55 -19.56 -15.31
N ALA A 175 -27.52 -19.31 -16.19
CA ALA A 175 -28.92 -19.66 -15.89
C ALA A 175 -29.14 -21.16 -15.69
N ALA A 176 -28.36 -21.99 -16.39
CA ALA A 176 -28.46 -23.44 -16.30
C ALA A 176 -27.98 -23.97 -14.94
N LEU A 177 -27.19 -23.20 -14.18
CA LEU A 177 -26.70 -23.61 -12.86
C LEU A 177 -27.81 -23.76 -11.81
N ARG A 178 -29.03 -23.28 -12.07
CA ARG A 178 -30.22 -23.59 -11.24
C ARG A 178 -30.60 -25.07 -11.28
N LEU A 179 -30.19 -25.79 -12.33
CA LEU A 179 -30.45 -27.22 -12.51
C LEU A 179 -29.33 -28.09 -11.96
N LEU A 180 -28.21 -27.48 -11.53
CA LEU A 180 -27.04 -28.21 -11.06
C LEU A 180 -27.41 -28.99 -9.79
N ALA A 181 -27.18 -30.29 -9.82
CA ALA A 181 -27.42 -31.18 -8.70
C ALA A 181 -26.13 -31.78 -8.15
N ARG A 182 -25.11 -32.00 -8.98
CA ARG A 182 -23.83 -32.62 -8.59
C ARG A 182 -22.65 -32.12 -9.44
N VAL A 183 -21.47 -32.03 -8.83
CA VAL A 183 -20.20 -31.78 -9.54
C VAL A 183 -19.20 -32.92 -9.31
N ASP A 184 -18.38 -33.19 -10.32
CA ASP A 184 -17.23 -34.08 -10.24
C ASP A 184 -16.01 -33.37 -10.82
N ALA A 185 -14.97 -33.22 -9.98
CA ALA A 185 -13.73 -32.52 -10.31
C ALA A 185 -12.50 -33.45 -10.36
N SER A 186 -12.69 -34.77 -10.36
CA SER A 186 -11.61 -35.77 -10.37
C SER A 186 -10.57 -35.51 -11.46
N ARG A 187 -11.01 -35.34 -12.71
CA ARG A 187 -10.15 -35.03 -13.86
C ARG A 187 -9.48 -33.67 -13.77
N VAL A 188 -10.10 -32.70 -13.11
CA VAL A 188 -9.47 -31.39 -12.87
C VAL A 188 -8.31 -31.54 -11.90
N ARG A 189 -8.49 -32.30 -10.81
CA ARG A 189 -7.44 -32.57 -9.83
C ARG A 189 -6.26 -33.32 -10.43
N GLU A 190 -6.52 -34.25 -11.34
CA GLU A 190 -5.49 -34.95 -12.11
C GLU A 190 -4.74 -34.00 -13.04
N LEU A 191 -5.47 -33.23 -13.86
CA LEU A 191 -4.88 -32.27 -14.80
C LEU A 191 -3.99 -31.23 -14.11
N LEU A 192 -4.41 -30.74 -12.93
CA LEU A 192 -3.71 -29.68 -12.20
C LEU A 192 -2.76 -30.20 -11.12
N HIS A 193 -2.48 -31.51 -11.09
CA HIS A 193 -1.58 -32.08 -10.11
C HIS A 193 -0.19 -31.42 -10.16
N GLY A 194 0.25 -30.87 -9.03
CA GLY A 194 1.53 -30.16 -8.93
C GLY A 194 1.58 -28.78 -9.58
N VAL A 195 0.47 -28.26 -10.12
CA VAL A 195 0.40 -26.93 -10.74
C VAL A 195 -0.20 -25.93 -9.76
N ARG A 196 0.56 -24.85 -9.45
CA ARG A 196 0.03 -23.76 -8.61
C ARG A 196 -0.81 -22.79 -9.45
N ILE A 197 -2.03 -22.48 -9.02
CA ILE A 197 -2.90 -21.53 -9.70
C ILE A 197 -3.02 -20.26 -8.85
N LEU A 198 -2.73 -19.11 -9.46
CA LEU A 198 -2.90 -17.79 -8.87
C LEU A 198 -4.04 -17.08 -9.59
N ALA A 199 -4.98 -16.52 -8.83
CA ALA A 199 -6.11 -15.77 -9.35
C ALA A 199 -5.95 -14.29 -8.98
N LEU A 200 -5.64 -13.46 -9.98
CA LEU A 200 -5.38 -12.04 -9.78
C LEU A 200 -6.71 -11.30 -9.56
N CYS A 201 -6.94 -10.84 -8.33
CA CYS A 201 -8.23 -10.35 -7.85
C CYS A 201 -8.11 -8.99 -7.17
N ASP A 202 -8.62 -7.94 -7.82
CA ASP A 202 -8.56 -6.56 -7.30
C ASP A 202 -9.87 -6.09 -6.63
N VAL A 203 -10.84 -7.00 -6.48
CA VAL A 203 -12.12 -6.73 -5.83
C VAL A 203 -12.35 -7.71 -4.68
N THR A 204 -13.08 -7.27 -3.65
CA THR A 204 -13.42 -8.08 -2.48
C THR A 204 -14.86 -8.57 -2.48
N ASN A 205 -15.60 -8.32 -3.57
CA ASN A 205 -16.98 -8.75 -3.73
C ASN A 205 -17.11 -10.27 -3.58
N PRO A 206 -18.02 -10.77 -2.70
CA PRO A 206 -18.32 -12.19 -2.61
C PRO A 206 -19.09 -12.69 -3.84
N LEU A 207 -19.29 -14.00 -3.96
CA LEU A 207 -20.06 -14.59 -5.05
C LEU A 207 -21.52 -14.11 -5.01
N CYS A 208 -22.17 -14.21 -3.85
CA CYS A 208 -23.59 -13.92 -3.65
C CYS A 208 -23.83 -12.76 -2.66
N GLY A 209 -25.09 -12.35 -2.54
CA GLY A 209 -25.54 -11.36 -1.56
C GLY A 209 -25.60 -9.92 -2.08
N PRO A 210 -25.84 -8.92 -1.21
CA PRO A 210 -26.04 -7.52 -1.61
C PRO A 210 -24.87 -6.92 -2.37
N ARG A 211 -23.64 -7.34 -2.05
CA ARG A 211 -22.40 -6.96 -2.74
C ARG A 211 -21.89 -8.05 -3.69
N GLY A 212 -22.73 -9.02 -4.01
CA GLY A 212 -22.40 -10.19 -4.81
C GLY A 212 -22.19 -9.89 -6.29
N SER A 213 -21.60 -10.85 -6.99
CA SER A 213 -21.25 -10.79 -8.40
C SER A 213 -22.41 -10.37 -9.30
N ALA A 214 -23.58 -11.01 -9.13
CA ALA A 214 -24.76 -10.76 -9.97
C ALA A 214 -25.24 -9.31 -9.90
N ARG A 215 -25.28 -8.73 -8.68
CA ARG A 215 -25.81 -7.39 -8.43
C ARG A 215 -24.84 -6.29 -8.83
N VAL A 216 -23.56 -6.47 -8.54
CA VAL A 216 -22.54 -5.44 -8.75
C VAL A 216 -22.03 -5.45 -10.20
N PHE A 217 -21.76 -6.63 -10.76
CA PHE A 217 -21.12 -6.75 -12.08
C PHE A 217 -22.05 -7.24 -13.19
N GLY A 218 -23.23 -7.76 -12.87
CA GLY A 218 -24.24 -8.16 -13.87
C GLY A 218 -24.69 -7.01 -14.77
N PRO A 219 -25.07 -5.83 -14.24
CA PRO A 219 -25.62 -4.73 -15.05
C PRO A 219 -24.68 -4.25 -16.18
N GLN A 220 -23.38 -4.10 -15.90
CA GLN A 220 -22.39 -3.71 -16.93
C GLN A 220 -22.21 -4.76 -18.04
N LYS A 221 -22.60 -6.02 -17.78
CA LYS A 221 -22.61 -7.12 -18.76
C LYS A 221 -23.94 -7.23 -19.51
N GLY A 222 -24.88 -6.33 -19.25
CA GLY A 222 -26.21 -6.29 -19.89
C GLY A 222 -27.32 -6.99 -19.08
N ALA A 223 -27.11 -7.32 -17.80
CA ALA A 223 -28.14 -7.95 -16.98
C ALA A 223 -29.27 -6.97 -16.64
N THR A 224 -30.52 -7.33 -16.95
CA THR A 224 -31.70 -6.65 -16.41
C THR A 224 -31.91 -7.02 -14.92
N ARG A 225 -32.72 -6.24 -14.20
CA ARG A 225 -33.08 -6.56 -12.79
C ARG A 225 -33.66 -7.97 -12.63
N ALA A 226 -34.43 -8.45 -13.61
CA ALA A 226 -34.96 -9.81 -13.61
C ALA A 226 -33.87 -10.85 -13.81
N GLN A 227 -32.95 -10.62 -14.75
CA GLN A 227 -31.80 -11.51 -14.97
C GLN A 227 -30.84 -11.55 -13.78
N VAL A 228 -30.67 -10.44 -13.05
CA VAL A 228 -29.89 -10.41 -11.80
C VAL A 228 -30.48 -11.37 -10.76
N ARG A 229 -31.81 -11.48 -10.64
CA ARG A 229 -32.44 -12.46 -9.74
C ARG A 229 -32.15 -13.91 -10.16
N VAL A 230 -32.26 -14.19 -11.46
CA VAL A 230 -31.92 -15.52 -12.02
C VAL A 230 -30.45 -15.87 -11.76
N LEU A 231 -29.53 -14.92 -11.97
CA LEU A 231 -28.12 -15.11 -11.66
C LEU A 231 -27.92 -15.39 -10.17
N GLU A 232 -28.52 -14.60 -9.29
CA GLU A 232 -28.39 -14.79 -7.84
C GLU A 232 -28.83 -16.20 -7.40
N GLU A 233 -29.99 -16.67 -7.86
CA GLU A 233 -30.47 -18.03 -7.57
C GLU A 233 -29.51 -19.10 -8.10
N ALA A 234 -29.03 -18.92 -9.33
CA ALA A 234 -28.13 -19.87 -9.97
C ALA A 234 -26.75 -19.93 -9.26
N LEU A 235 -26.21 -18.78 -8.86
CA LEU A 235 -24.93 -18.68 -8.15
C LEU A 235 -25.01 -19.20 -6.71
N ARG A 236 -26.16 -19.06 -6.04
CA ARG A 236 -26.38 -19.69 -4.73
C ARG A 236 -26.47 -21.20 -4.83
N ASN A 237 -27.22 -21.72 -5.80
CA ASN A 237 -27.27 -23.17 -6.03
C ASN A 237 -25.87 -23.72 -6.36
N TRP A 238 -25.12 -23.01 -7.22
CA TRP A 238 -23.72 -23.32 -7.49
C TRP A 238 -22.88 -23.42 -6.21
N ALA A 239 -22.93 -22.38 -5.37
CA ALA A 239 -22.13 -22.33 -4.15
C ALA A 239 -22.45 -23.50 -3.22
N TRP A 240 -23.74 -23.80 -3.03
CA TRP A 240 -24.20 -24.91 -2.21
C TRP A 240 -23.72 -26.27 -2.73
N VAL A 241 -23.88 -26.54 -4.03
CA VAL A 241 -23.45 -27.82 -4.63
C VAL A 241 -21.93 -27.98 -4.55
N VAL A 242 -21.17 -26.91 -4.85
CA VAL A 242 -19.71 -26.93 -4.82
C VAL A 242 -19.18 -27.13 -3.40
N GLU A 243 -19.76 -26.48 -2.41
CA GLU A 243 -19.38 -26.68 -1.01
C GLU A 243 -19.65 -28.13 -0.58
N ARG A 244 -20.83 -28.66 -0.90
CA ARG A 244 -21.20 -30.04 -0.59
C ARG A 244 -20.29 -31.09 -1.25
N ASP A 245 -19.99 -30.94 -2.53
CA ASP A 245 -19.33 -31.99 -3.32
C ASP A 245 -17.80 -31.87 -3.32
N LEU A 246 -17.27 -30.65 -3.18
CA LEU A 246 -15.83 -30.38 -3.27
C LEU A 246 -15.21 -29.93 -1.95
N ASP A 247 -16.01 -29.75 -0.89
CA ASP A 247 -15.59 -29.18 0.40
C ASP A 247 -14.94 -27.81 0.23
N ALA A 248 -15.55 -26.98 -0.63
CA ALA A 248 -15.02 -25.67 -1.00
C ALA A 248 -16.08 -24.58 -0.80
N ARG A 249 -15.97 -23.85 0.31
CA ARG A 249 -16.81 -22.68 0.59
C ARG A 249 -16.45 -21.51 -0.32
N VAL A 250 -17.42 -21.04 -1.11
CA VAL A 250 -17.20 -19.97 -2.09
C VAL A 250 -18.23 -18.83 -2.04
N GLU A 251 -19.35 -19.01 -1.35
CA GLU A 251 -20.49 -18.08 -1.44
C GLU A 251 -20.15 -16.66 -0.98
N ASP A 252 -19.46 -16.56 0.16
CA ASP A 252 -19.24 -15.32 0.90
C ASP A 252 -17.76 -14.94 1.05
N VAL A 253 -16.86 -15.75 0.48
CA VAL A 253 -15.42 -15.49 0.52
C VAL A 253 -15.06 -14.24 -0.30
N PRO A 254 -14.30 -13.27 0.26
CA PRO A 254 -13.91 -12.07 -0.46
C PRO A 254 -13.18 -12.39 -1.78
N GLY A 255 -13.64 -11.78 -2.88
CA GLY A 255 -13.05 -11.93 -4.20
C GLY A 255 -13.61 -13.07 -5.04
N THR A 256 -14.41 -13.98 -4.48
CA THR A 256 -15.03 -15.06 -5.26
C THR A 256 -16.04 -14.56 -6.28
N GLY A 257 -16.60 -13.35 -6.09
CA GLY A 257 -17.48 -12.69 -7.05
C GLY A 257 -16.77 -12.07 -8.26
N ALA A 258 -15.43 -12.04 -8.27
CA ALA A 258 -14.66 -11.50 -9.38
C ALA A 258 -15.00 -12.21 -10.70
N ALA A 259 -14.96 -11.47 -11.80
CA ALA A 259 -15.20 -12.00 -13.14
C ALA A 259 -16.52 -12.76 -13.33
N GLY A 260 -17.60 -12.37 -12.61
CA GLY A 260 -18.86 -13.11 -12.73
C GLY A 260 -18.87 -14.43 -11.96
N GLY A 261 -18.06 -14.52 -10.89
CA GLY A 261 -17.91 -15.72 -10.10
C GLY A 261 -16.78 -16.64 -10.56
N LEU A 262 -15.97 -16.26 -11.55
CA LEU A 262 -14.79 -17.06 -11.94
C LEU A 262 -13.82 -17.25 -10.77
N GLY A 263 -13.73 -16.27 -9.86
CA GLY A 263 -12.95 -16.41 -8.62
C GLY A 263 -13.42 -17.60 -7.77
N ALA A 264 -14.75 -17.80 -7.64
CA ALA A 264 -15.32 -18.97 -6.98
C ALA A 264 -14.91 -20.28 -7.68
N GLY A 265 -15.02 -20.33 -9.01
CA GLY A 265 -14.64 -21.51 -9.80
C GLY A 265 -13.15 -21.85 -9.69
N LEU A 266 -12.27 -20.84 -9.75
CA LEU A 266 -10.83 -21.02 -9.57
C LEU A 266 -10.49 -21.53 -8.16
N LEU A 267 -11.15 -21.01 -7.13
CA LEU A 267 -10.97 -21.48 -5.75
C LEU A 267 -11.41 -22.94 -5.62
N ALA A 268 -12.62 -23.26 -6.08
CA ALA A 268 -13.24 -24.57 -5.89
C ALA A 268 -12.61 -25.69 -6.72
N PHE A 269 -12.37 -25.45 -8.02
CA PHE A 269 -11.91 -26.50 -8.94
C PHE A 269 -10.39 -26.53 -9.08
N CYS A 270 -9.75 -25.37 -8.98
CA CYS A 270 -8.30 -25.25 -9.21
C CYS A 270 -7.50 -25.06 -7.92
N ARG A 271 -8.16 -24.97 -6.75
CA ARG A 271 -7.53 -24.64 -5.46
C ARG A 271 -6.65 -23.38 -5.55
N ALA A 272 -7.12 -22.41 -6.33
CA ALA A 272 -6.35 -21.21 -6.63
C ALA A 272 -6.19 -20.32 -5.40
N GLU A 273 -5.05 -19.64 -5.32
CA GLU A 273 -4.82 -18.56 -4.36
C GLU A 273 -5.31 -17.24 -4.95
N LEU A 274 -6.28 -16.61 -4.28
CA LEU A 274 -6.72 -15.25 -4.62
C LEU A 274 -5.67 -14.25 -4.13
N VAL A 275 -5.02 -13.55 -5.05
CA VAL A 275 -3.96 -12.56 -4.74
C VAL A 275 -4.34 -11.18 -5.28
N PRO A 276 -3.97 -10.07 -4.60
CA PRO A 276 -4.16 -8.72 -5.14
C PRO A 276 -3.45 -8.58 -6.49
N GLY A 277 -4.21 -8.33 -7.55
CA GLY A 277 -3.74 -8.40 -8.93
C GLY A 277 -2.75 -7.28 -9.24
N ALA A 278 -3.12 -6.04 -8.93
CA ALA A 278 -2.26 -4.88 -9.14
C ALA A 278 -0.92 -5.00 -8.40
N ASP A 279 -0.93 -5.39 -7.12
CA ASP A 279 0.29 -5.52 -6.32
C ASP A 279 1.20 -6.63 -6.86
N TRP A 280 0.62 -7.79 -7.19
CA TRP A 280 1.36 -8.91 -7.79
C TRP A 280 2.02 -8.52 -9.11
N VAL A 281 1.32 -7.76 -9.97
CA VAL A 281 1.87 -7.26 -11.24
C VAL A 281 3.01 -6.29 -10.99
N LEU A 282 2.85 -5.33 -10.07
CA LEU A 282 3.87 -4.35 -9.74
C LEU A 282 5.16 -5.01 -9.19
N GLU A 283 5.00 -6.02 -8.34
CA GLU A 283 6.10 -6.81 -7.82
C GLU A 283 6.83 -7.54 -8.95
N LYS A 284 6.09 -8.26 -9.81
CA LYS A 284 6.68 -8.97 -10.96
C LYS A 284 7.39 -8.04 -11.95
N LEU A 285 6.95 -6.79 -12.09
CA LEU A 285 7.58 -5.81 -12.96
C LEU A 285 8.85 -5.17 -12.34
N GLY A 286 9.11 -5.39 -11.05
CA GLY A 286 10.21 -4.76 -10.31
C GLY A 286 9.96 -3.26 -10.07
N ALA A 287 8.70 -2.88 -9.80
CA ALA A 287 8.32 -1.49 -9.63
C ALA A 287 8.99 -0.84 -8.41
N LYS A 288 9.20 -1.59 -7.33
CA LYS A 288 9.85 -1.12 -6.10
C LYS A 288 11.31 -0.72 -6.35
N GLU A 289 12.05 -1.55 -7.08
CA GLU A 289 13.44 -1.32 -7.43
C GLU A 289 13.57 -0.15 -8.41
N ALA A 290 12.64 -0.04 -9.36
CA ALA A 290 12.57 1.10 -10.27
C ALA A 290 12.29 2.42 -9.54
N LEU A 291 11.32 2.41 -8.61
CA LEU A 291 11.00 3.57 -7.76
C LEU A 291 12.18 3.98 -6.89
N ALA A 292 12.91 3.03 -6.30
CA ALA A 292 14.09 3.33 -5.48
C ALA A 292 15.17 4.13 -6.24
N ARG A 293 15.24 3.98 -7.57
CA ARG A 293 16.20 4.68 -8.45
C ARG A 293 15.61 5.94 -9.10
N SER A 294 14.35 6.25 -8.85
CA SER A 294 13.62 7.34 -9.50
C SER A 294 13.55 8.57 -8.62
N ASP A 295 13.43 9.72 -9.27
CA ASP A 295 13.25 11.02 -8.61
C ASP A 295 11.79 11.44 -8.62
N LEU A 296 11.08 11.14 -9.71
CA LEU A 296 9.66 11.41 -9.92
C LEU A 296 8.98 10.16 -10.46
N ALA A 297 7.68 10.03 -10.20
CA ALA A 297 6.87 8.96 -10.76
C ALA A 297 5.59 9.51 -11.41
N LEU A 298 5.23 9.00 -12.58
CA LEU A 298 3.97 9.27 -13.24
C LEU A 298 3.20 7.96 -13.42
N THR A 299 1.90 7.98 -13.21
CA THR A 299 0.98 6.87 -13.51
C THR A 299 -0.26 7.40 -14.22
N GLY A 300 -1.22 6.53 -14.54
CA GLY A 300 -2.45 6.95 -15.19
C GLY A 300 -3.36 5.81 -15.61
N GLU A 301 -4.62 6.14 -15.82
CA GLU A 301 -5.61 5.29 -16.49
C GLU A 301 -6.63 6.18 -17.22
N GLY A 302 -7.54 5.57 -17.98
CA GLY A 302 -8.54 6.34 -18.74
C GLY A 302 -9.48 7.17 -17.86
N ARG A 303 -9.88 6.63 -16.71
CA ARG A 303 -10.77 7.32 -15.76
C ARG A 303 -10.41 6.96 -14.33
N LEU A 304 -10.21 7.99 -13.51
CA LEU A 304 -10.07 7.88 -12.07
C LEU A 304 -11.41 8.19 -11.40
N ASP A 305 -11.92 7.26 -10.61
CA ASP A 305 -13.19 7.36 -9.88
C ASP A 305 -13.04 6.79 -8.47
N LEU A 306 -14.11 6.79 -7.67
CA LEU A 306 -14.06 6.22 -6.31
C LEU A 306 -13.69 4.73 -6.30
N THR A 307 -13.94 3.99 -7.39
CA THR A 307 -13.53 2.58 -7.48
C THR A 307 -12.01 2.43 -7.66
N SER A 308 -11.33 3.45 -8.19
CA SER A 308 -9.86 3.46 -8.26
C SER A 308 -9.19 3.45 -6.88
N LEU A 309 -9.93 3.73 -5.79
CA LEU A 309 -9.45 3.56 -4.41
C LEU A 309 -9.21 2.09 -4.02
N TYR A 310 -9.83 1.16 -4.75
CA TYR A 310 -9.89 -0.25 -4.42
C TYR A 310 -9.24 -1.06 -5.54
N GLY A 311 -8.00 -1.51 -5.30
CA GLY A 311 -7.33 -2.54 -6.10
C GLY A 311 -6.87 -2.13 -7.51
N LYS A 312 -7.08 -0.88 -7.97
CA LYS A 312 -6.59 -0.49 -9.31
C LYS A 312 -5.09 -0.19 -9.35
N ALA A 313 -4.46 -0.60 -10.45
CA ALA A 313 -3.02 -0.50 -10.67
C ALA A 313 -2.41 0.91 -10.46
N PRO A 314 -3.01 2.03 -10.93
CA PRO A 314 -2.43 3.35 -10.72
C PRO A 314 -2.31 3.73 -9.24
N LEU A 315 -3.29 3.34 -8.42
CA LEU A 315 -3.26 3.68 -7.01
C LEU A 315 -2.31 2.77 -6.21
N ALA A 316 -2.28 1.48 -6.52
CA ALA A 316 -1.29 0.56 -5.95
C ALA A 316 0.15 1.06 -6.23
N PHE A 317 0.41 1.52 -7.46
CA PHE A 317 1.69 2.13 -7.82
C PHE A 317 1.95 3.44 -7.06
N ALA A 318 0.95 4.32 -6.93
CA ALA A 318 1.09 5.57 -6.19
C ALA A 318 1.39 5.35 -4.69
N ARG A 319 0.77 4.34 -4.07
CA ARG A 319 1.07 3.92 -2.69
C ARG A 319 2.50 3.41 -2.57
N MET A 320 2.95 2.60 -3.54
CA MET A 320 4.34 2.12 -3.58
C MET A 320 5.34 3.28 -3.76
N ALA A 321 5.02 4.25 -4.62
CA ALA A 321 5.84 5.45 -4.83
C ALA A 321 5.92 6.30 -3.55
N ARG A 322 4.80 6.49 -2.84
CA ARG A 322 4.76 7.17 -1.55
C ARG A 322 5.62 6.46 -0.51
N ALA A 323 5.53 5.14 -0.41
CA ALA A 323 6.37 4.34 0.50
C ALA A 323 7.87 4.50 0.17
N ALA A 324 8.21 4.63 -1.12
CA ALA A 324 9.57 4.94 -1.58
C ALA A 324 9.96 6.43 -1.46
N ARG A 325 9.07 7.29 -0.93
CA ARG A 325 9.23 8.75 -0.85
C ARG A 325 9.48 9.42 -2.21
N VAL A 326 8.94 8.84 -3.29
CA VAL A 326 8.98 9.39 -4.64
C VAL A 326 7.66 10.09 -4.94
N PRO A 327 7.65 11.40 -5.23
CA PRO A 327 6.43 12.12 -5.56
C PRO A 327 5.81 11.55 -6.85
N CYS A 328 4.53 11.18 -6.75
CA CYS A 328 3.79 10.54 -7.84
C CYS A 328 2.68 11.44 -8.36
N ALA A 329 2.54 11.55 -9.68
CA ALA A 329 1.41 12.22 -10.33
C ALA A 329 0.61 11.25 -11.21
N ALA A 330 -0.71 11.42 -11.25
CA ALA A 330 -1.56 10.70 -12.18
C ALA A 330 -1.94 11.55 -13.39
N VAL A 331 -1.89 10.94 -14.57
CA VAL A 331 -2.44 11.44 -15.83
C VAL A 331 -3.70 10.64 -16.14
N THR A 332 -4.83 11.32 -16.36
CA THR A 332 -6.11 10.62 -16.61
C THR A 332 -6.94 11.27 -17.70
N GLY A 333 -7.70 10.46 -18.44
CA GLY A 333 -8.67 10.96 -19.41
C GLY A 333 -9.83 11.70 -18.73
N GLY A 334 -10.32 11.15 -17.62
CA GLY A 334 -11.37 11.74 -16.79
C GLY A 334 -11.16 11.53 -15.30
N LEU A 335 -11.74 12.40 -14.48
CA LEU A 335 -11.69 12.31 -13.02
C LEU A 335 -13.08 12.57 -12.44
N GLU A 336 -13.57 11.66 -11.61
CA GLU A 336 -14.74 11.92 -10.79
C GLU A 336 -14.39 12.99 -9.73
N PRO A 337 -15.14 14.11 -9.63
CA PRO A 337 -14.80 15.19 -8.71
C PRO A 337 -14.64 14.75 -7.24
N SER A 338 -15.54 13.87 -6.78
CA SER A 338 -15.54 13.28 -5.43
C SER A 338 -14.28 12.44 -5.14
N ALA A 339 -13.64 11.88 -6.17
CA ALA A 339 -12.47 11.01 -6.02
C ALA A 339 -11.15 11.78 -5.87
N ARG A 340 -11.08 13.07 -6.27
CA ARG A 340 -9.81 13.83 -6.28
C ARG A 340 -9.14 13.89 -4.90
N ALA A 341 -9.88 14.28 -3.87
CA ALA A 341 -9.33 14.45 -2.53
C ALA A 341 -8.91 13.09 -1.90
N PRO A 342 -9.74 12.03 -1.92
CA PRO A 342 -9.32 10.69 -1.50
C PRO A 342 -8.05 10.19 -2.22
N LEU A 343 -8.00 10.28 -3.55
CA LEU A 343 -6.86 9.81 -4.34
C LEU A 343 -5.55 10.54 -3.99
N LYS A 344 -5.61 11.84 -3.69
CA LYS A 344 -4.45 12.58 -3.19
C LYS A 344 -3.94 12.08 -1.84
N ARG A 345 -4.86 11.78 -0.90
CA ARG A 345 -4.51 11.25 0.43
C ARG A 345 -3.81 9.90 0.37
N GLU A 346 -4.05 9.14 -0.69
CA GLU A 346 -3.48 7.80 -0.89
C GLU A 346 -2.06 7.82 -1.51
N GLY A 347 -1.58 8.97 -2.00
CA GLY A 347 -0.19 9.11 -2.47
C GLY A 347 -0.01 9.83 -3.81
N LEU A 348 -1.09 10.24 -4.47
CA LEU A 348 -0.99 11.07 -5.67
C LEU A 348 -0.76 12.54 -5.30
N ALA A 349 0.47 13.01 -5.41
CA ALA A 349 0.83 14.40 -5.16
C ALA A 349 0.12 15.36 -6.15
N ARG A 350 -0.10 14.91 -7.38
CA ARG A 350 -0.79 15.67 -8.43
C ARG A 350 -1.67 14.76 -9.29
N ILE A 351 -2.78 15.30 -9.77
CA ILE A 351 -3.66 14.63 -10.74
C ILE A 351 -3.91 15.65 -11.85
N VAL A 352 -3.60 15.27 -13.09
CA VAL A 352 -3.80 16.08 -14.29
C VAL A 352 -4.69 15.32 -15.26
N THR A 353 -5.83 15.94 -15.59
CA THR A 353 -6.82 15.43 -16.54
C THR A 353 -6.49 15.90 -17.96
N PHE A 354 -7.00 15.19 -18.97
CA PHE A 354 -6.90 15.65 -20.37
C PHE A 354 -7.57 17.00 -20.59
N ARG A 355 -8.64 17.30 -19.85
CA ARG A 355 -9.30 18.61 -19.89
C ARG A 355 -8.41 19.72 -19.37
N GLU A 356 -7.73 19.53 -18.23
CA GLU A 356 -6.73 20.48 -17.71
C GLU A 356 -5.55 20.65 -18.68
N ALA A 357 -5.27 19.65 -19.53
CA ALA A 357 -4.26 19.73 -20.59
C ALA A 357 -4.75 20.38 -21.90
N GLY A 358 -6.06 20.72 -22.00
CA GLY A 358 -6.65 21.45 -23.12
C GLY A 358 -7.67 20.69 -23.98
N ALA A 359 -8.00 19.43 -23.66
CA ALA A 359 -9.04 18.69 -24.38
C ALA A 359 -10.41 19.33 -24.16
N ARG A 360 -11.14 19.63 -25.25
CA ARG A 360 -12.41 20.37 -25.19
C ARG A 360 -13.61 19.46 -24.90
N THR A 361 -13.63 18.28 -25.50
CA THR A 361 -14.72 17.31 -25.40
C THR A 361 -14.20 15.91 -25.11
N GLU A 362 -15.06 15.00 -24.68
CA GLU A 362 -14.69 13.58 -24.50
C GLU A 362 -14.29 12.93 -25.83
N ALA A 363 -14.98 13.25 -26.92
CA ALA A 363 -14.63 12.77 -28.25
C ALA A 363 -13.23 13.24 -28.69
N ASP A 364 -12.87 14.49 -28.42
CA ASP A 364 -11.51 15.03 -28.68
C ASP A 364 -10.46 14.36 -27.78
N ALA A 365 -10.80 14.17 -26.50
CA ALA A 365 -9.96 13.45 -25.53
C ALA A 365 -9.67 12.01 -25.98
N MET A 366 -10.68 11.30 -26.50
CA MET A 366 -10.52 9.92 -26.97
C MET A 366 -9.79 9.85 -28.32
N LYS A 367 -10.17 10.67 -29.30
CA LYS A 367 -9.58 10.66 -30.66
C LYS A 367 -8.10 11.04 -30.63
N LYS A 368 -7.70 11.95 -29.75
CA LYS A 368 -6.31 12.45 -29.61
C LYS A 368 -5.68 12.04 -28.29
N ALA A 369 -6.06 10.88 -27.74
CA ALA A 369 -5.62 10.42 -26.42
C ALA A 369 -4.10 10.46 -26.24
N ALA A 370 -3.31 10.07 -27.26
CA ALA A 370 -1.85 10.12 -27.18
C ALA A 370 -1.29 11.55 -27.08
N GLN A 371 -1.93 12.53 -27.73
CA GLN A 371 -1.51 13.92 -27.65
C GLN A 371 -1.85 14.51 -26.26
N TRP A 372 -3.05 14.23 -25.76
CA TRP A 372 -3.47 14.73 -24.45
C TRP A 372 -2.74 14.05 -23.29
N ALA A 373 -2.42 12.75 -23.41
CA ALA A 373 -1.55 12.05 -22.46
C ALA A 373 -0.16 12.68 -22.38
N ALA A 374 0.43 13.06 -23.52
CA ALA A 374 1.71 13.76 -23.55
C ALA A 374 1.62 15.14 -22.87
N LYS A 375 0.65 15.98 -23.25
CA LYS A 375 0.47 17.31 -22.65
C LYS A 375 0.18 17.24 -21.15
N ALA A 376 -0.69 16.33 -20.71
CA ALA A 376 -0.98 16.13 -19.30
C ALA A 376 0.25 15.64 -18.51
N ALA A 377 1.05 14.74 -19.09
CA ALA A 377 2.31 14.29 -18.49
C ALA A 377 3.34 15.41 -18.39
N SER A 378 3.44 16.28 -19.39
CA SER A 378 4.27 17.49 -19.37
C SER A 378 3.91 18.38 -18.18
N LEU A 379 2.63 18.75 -18.04
CA LEU A 379 2.13 19.55 -16.91
C LEU A 379 2.33 18.87 -15.56
N ALA A 380 2.14 17.54 -15.50
CA ALA A 380 2.34 16.76 -14.30
C ALA A 380 3.81 16.76 -13.87
N ALA A 381 4.73 16.46 -14.79
CA ALA A 381 6.16 16.39 -14.53
C ALA A 381 6.76 17.75 -14.17
N ALA A 382 6.41 18.81 -14.91
CA ALA A 382 6.83 20.18 -14.58
C ALA A 382 6.38 20.59 -13.18
N GLY A 383 5.12 20.30 -12.83
CA GLY A 383 4.58 20.60 -11.51
C GLY A 383 5.28 19.84 -10.38
N LEU A 384 5.61 18.56 -10.58
CA LEU A 384 6.36 17.79 -9.58
C LEU A 384 7.81 18.25 -9.46
N ALA A 385 8.48 18.53 -10.58
CA ALA A 385 9.86 19.02 -10.59
C ALA A 385 9.99 20.37 -9.90
N ALA A 386 9.06 21.31 -10.15
CA ALA A 386 9.02 22.59 -9.47
C ALA A 386 8.82 22.44 -7.96
N ALA A 387 7.93 21.55 -7.52
CA ALA A 387 7.73 21.26 -6.11
C ALA A 387 8.99 20.66 -5.46
N LEU A 388 9.66 19.73 -6.15
CA LEU A 388 10.91 19.12 -5.69
C LEU A 388 12.03 20.17 -5.51
N LEU A 389 12.17 21.08 -6.49
CA LEU A 389 13.13 22.19 -6.43
C LEU A 389 12.79 23.19 -5.32
N ALA A 390 11.50 23.50 -5.11
CA ALA A 390 11.08 24.40 -4.04
C ALA A 390 11.34 23.81 -2.64
N VAL A 391 11.14 22.51 -2.45
CA VAL A 391 11.51 21.80 -1.22
C VAL A 391 13.03 21.81 -1.02
N GLY A 392 13.81 21.54 -2.08
CA GLY A 392 15.27 21.62 -2.04
C GLY A 392 15.79 23.03 -1.72
N ALA A 393 15.18 24.06 -2.31
CA ALA A 393 15.53 25.46 -2.06
C ALA A 393 15.17 25.91 -0.64
N ARG A 394 14.00 25.51 -0.11
CA ARG A 394 13.65 25.74 1.31
C ARG A 394 14.61 25.01 2.25
N ALA A 395 14.96 23.76 1.96
CA ALA A 395 15.96 23.03 2.74
C ALA A 395 17.36 23.68 2.69
N ALA A 396 17.72 24.33 1.57
CA ALA A 396 18.97 25.07 1.42
C ALA A 396 18.93 26.47 2.08
N GLN A 397 17.74 27.06 2.27
CA GLN A 397 17.54 28.36 2.92
C GLN A 397 17.27 28.25 4.44
N SER A 398 16.95 27.07 4.96
CA SER A 398 16.88 26.86 6.40
C SER A 398 18.27 27.04 7.03
N PRO A 399 18.40 27.76 8.15
CA PRO A 399 19.65 27.84 8.90
C PRO A 399 20.19 26.42 9.14
N SER A 400 21.48 26.20 8.91
CA SER A 400 22.08 24.91 9.25
C SER A 400 22.15 24.79 10.78
N TYR A 401 21.22 24.04 11.36
CA TYR A 401 21.20 23.77 12.80
C TYR A 401 22.31 22.79 13.23
N GLY A 402 23.16 22.29 12.33
CA GLY A 402 24.15 21.26 12.64
C GLY A 402 25.09 21.62 13.78
N LYS A 403 25.54 22.90 13.85
CA LYS A 403 26.35 23.39 14.98
C LYS A 403 25.55 23.43 16.29
N LEU A 404 24.31 23.90 16.25
CA LEU A 404 23.42 23.98 17.41
C LEU A 404 23.01 22.59 17.92
N ASP A 405 22.72 21.64 17.02
CA ASP A 405 22.40 20.26 17.37
C ASP A 405 23.63 19.49 17.88
N ALA A 406 24.84 19.82 17.41
CA ALA A 406 26.09 19.28 17.95
C ALA A 406 26.39 19.84 19.35
N GLN A 407 26.18 21.15 19.56
CA GLN A 407 26.32 21.78 20.88
C GLN A 407 25.31 21.21 21.89
N TYR A 408 24.04 21.06 21.49
CA TYR A 408 23.01 20.43 22.32
C TYR A 408 23.37 18.99 22.73
N ARG A 409 24.02 18.21 21.85
CA ARG A 409 24.50 16.87 22.20
C ARG A 409 25.60 16.87 23.26
N GLN A 410 26.28 18.00 23.49
CA GLN A 410 27.27 18.19 24.56
C GLN A 410 26.69 18.95 25.77
N ARG A 411 25.37 18.89 26.00
CA ARG A 411 24.66 19.66 27.03
C ARG A 411 25.07 19.38 28.48
N ASP A 412 25.84 18.33 28.75
CA ASP A 412 26.28 18.01 30.12
C ASP A 412 27.31 19.00 30.65
N LYS A 413 28.00 19.72 29.76
CA LYS A 413 28.84 20.86 30.15
C LYS A 413 27.92 22.02 30.53
N ASP A 414 28.00 22.51 31.77
CA ASP A 414 26.97 23.37 32.39
C ASP A 414 26.59 24.63 31.58
N ALA A 415 27.50 25.23 30.82
CA ALA A 415 27.24 26.41 29.99
C ALA A 415 26.53 26.11 28.63
N ASN A 416 26.60 24.88 28.12
CA ASN A 416 26.25 24.61 26.73
C ASN A 416 24.75 24.73 26.42
N LEU A 417 23.89 24.48 27.41
CA LEU A 417 22.44 24.49 27.17
C LEU A 417 21.87 25.90 27.15
N ASP A 418 22.36 26.78 28.03
CA ASP A 418 22.00 28.20 28.03
C ASP A 418 22.53 28.92 26.80
N ASP A 419 23.77 28.63 26.38
CA ASP A 419 24.34 29.14 25.12
C ASP A 419 23.53 28.68 23.91
N ASN A 420 23.08 27.42 23.91
CA ASN A 420 22.25 26.87 22.83
C ASN A 420 20.89 27.57 22.76
N ILE A 421 20.26 27.81 23.91
CA ILE A 421 19.00 28.56 24.03
C ILE A 421 19.18 30.00 23.55
N ALA A 422 20.27 30.67 23.96
CA ALA A 422 20.57 32.04 23.53
C ALA A 422 20.77 32.11 22.01
N ALA A 423 21.55 31.17 21.44
CA ALA A 423 21.77 31.10 20.00
C ALA A 423 20.49 30.81 19.21
N LEU A 424 19.61 29.92 19.72
CA LEU A 424 18.31 29.64 19.11
C LEU A 424 17.34 30.83 19.18
N LYS A 425 17.44 31.68 20.21
CA LYS A 425 16.67 32.94 20.31
C LYS A 425 17.21 34.04 19.40
N ALA A 426 18.51 34.02 19.08
CA ALA A 426 19.16 35.02 18.24
C ALA A 426 18.89 34.83 16.73
N ILE A 427 18.34 33.68 16.33
CA ILE A 427 17.95 33.39 14.95
C ILE A 427 16.43 33.58 14.74
N PRO A 428 15.96 33.79 13.50
CA PRO A 428 14.54 33.93 13.23
C PRO A 428 13.69 32.79 13.79
N ALA A 429 12.53 33.13 14.34
CA ALA A 429 11.53 32.18 14.82
C ALA A 429 10.90 31.45 13.63
N THR A 430 11.38 30.23 13.40
CA THR A 430 10.89 29.29 12.39
C THR A 430 10.37 28.06 13.13
N ALA A 431 9.57 27.23 12.48
CA ALA A 431 9.14 25.98 13.09
C ALA A 431 10.35 25.15 13.59
N ASP A 432 11.42 25.05 12.79
CA ASP A 432 12.63 24.32 13.15
C ASP A 432 13.44 24.89 14.32
N SER A 433 13.53 26.23 14.45
CA SER A 433 14.22 26.84 15.60
C SER A 433 13.37 26.74 16.86
N LEU A 434 12.05 26.82 16.74
CA LEU A 434 11.13 26.79 17.88
C LEU A 434 11.04 25.41 18.54
N TRP A 435 10.91 24.31 17.79
CA TRP A 435 10.89 22.99 18.43
C TRP A 435 12.26 22.64 19.07
N ARG A 436 13.36 23.12 18.49
CA ARG A 436 14.70 22.97 19.08
C ARG A 436 14.85 23.78 20.36
N LEU A 437 14.29 25.00 20.39
CA LEU A 437 14.26 25.85 21.57
C LEU A 437 13.43 25.21 22.69
N CYS A 438 12.25 24.69 22.35
CA CYS A 438 11.41 23.88 23.22
C CYS A 438 12.20 22.69 23.81
N ARG A 439 12.86 21.88 22.97
CA ARG A 439 13.71 20.77 23.41
C ARG A 439 14.80 21.20 24.39
N ALA A 440 15.52 22.28 24.07
CA ALA A 440 16.62 22.77 24.91
C ALA A 440 16.10 23.24 26.28
N LYS A 441 14.97 23.97 26.31
CA LYS A 441 14.31 24.41 27.55
C LYS A 441 13.79 23.25 28.39
N VAL A 442 13.21 22.20 27.79
CA VAL A 442 12.81 20.97 28.51
C VAL A 442 14.00 20.36 29.24
N ARG A 443 15.15 20.20 28.56
CA ARG A 443 16.35 19.66 29.21
C ARG A 443 16.92 20.58 30.28
N ARG A 444 16.75 21.90 30.13
CA ARG A 444 17.23 22.86 31.13
C ARG A 444 16.41 22.76 32.41
N ALA A 445 15.10 22.63 32.26
CA ALA A 445 14.19 22.39 33.38
C ALA A 445 14.56 21.12 34.17
N GLU A 446 14.98 20.05 33.50
CA GLU A 446 15.43 18.81 34.17
C GLU A 446 16.65 19.06 35.09
N LYS A 447 17.53 20.00 34.73
CA LYS A 447 18.71 20.41 35.52
C LYS A 447 18.45 21.44 36.63
N ARG A 448 17.30 22.13 36.62
CA ARG A 448 16.99 23.13 37.66
C ARG A 448 16.71 22.44 39.01
N GLU A 449 17.04 23.08 40.12
CA GLU A 449 16.68 22.58 41.45
C GLU A 449 15.32 23.11 41.90
N GLN A 450 15.08 24.40 41.68
CA GLN A 450 13.88 25.07 42.16
C GLN A 450 12.66 24.73 41.30
N LYS A 451 11.59 24.26 41.96
CA LYS A 451 10.31 23.91 41.32
C LYS A 451 9.73 25.05 40.47
N ALA A 452 9.84 26.29 40.93
CA ALA A 452 9.32 27.45 40.20
C ALA A 452 10.03 27.66 38.86
N GLU A 453 11.36 27.51 38.84
CA GLU A 453 12.18 27.64 37.63
C GLU A 453 11.91 26.50 36.63
N LYS A 454 11.75 25.26 37.12
CA LYS A 454 11.34 24.10 36.29
C LYS A 454 10.05 24.41 35.52
N LEU A 455 9.04 24.88 36.25
CA LEU A 455 7.74 25.15 35.68
C LEU A 455 7.77 26.29 34.67
N ALA A 456 8.54 27.35 34.94
CA ALA A 456 8.74 28.45 34.00
C ALA A 456 9.36 27.97 32.68
N ASP A 457 10.39 27.11 32.75
CA ASP A 457 11.01 26.55 31.55
C ASP A 457 10.07 25.63 30.78
N TYR A 458 9.33 24.76 31.47
CA TYR A 458 8.36 23.88 30.81
C TYR A 458 7.20 24.65 30.17
N ASP A 459 6.67 25.69 30.83
CA ASP A 459 5.61 26.52 30.27
C ASP A 459 6.10 27.26 29.01
N SER A 460 7.32 27.83 29.07
CA SER A 460 7.93 28.48 27.91
C SER A 460 8.24 27.49 26.78
N ALA A 461 8.67 26.27 27.08
CA ALA A 461 8.92 25.23 26.08
C ALA A 461 7.62 24.81 25.37
N ARG A 462 6.54 24.62 26.12
CA ARG A 462 5.21 24.28 25.56
C ARG A 462 4.72 25.36 24.60
N GLU A 463 4.91 26.63 24.95
CA GLU A 463 4.56 27.74 24.08
C GLU A 463 5.36 27.73 22.77
N ASP A 464 6.67 27.51 22.82
CA ASP A 464 7.52 27.43 21.62
C ASP A 464 7.12 26.26 20.72
N CYS A 465 6.90 25.08 21.31
CA CYS A 465 6.44 23.91 20.57
C CYS A 465 5.05 24.13 19.96
N GLY A 466 4.13 24.78 20.68
CA GLY A 466 2.83 25.19 20.16
C GLY A 466 2.96 26.10 18.93
N LYS A 467 3.77 27.16 19.03
CA LYS A 467 4.08 28.05 17.90
C LYS A 467 4.75 27.32 16.74
N SER A 468 5.63 26.36 17.02
CA SER A 468 6.23 25.51 15.99
C SER A 468 5.19 24.72 15.22
N ILE A 469 4.21 24.13 15.91
CA ILE A 469 3.11 23.36 15.31
C ILE A 469 2.20 24.30 14.49
N ASP A 470 1.90 25.49 15.00
CA ASP A 470 1.10 26.49 14.30
C ASP A 470 1.77 26.94 13.00
N LEU A 471 3.10 27.11 13.00
CA LEU A 471 3.87 27.43 11.79
C LEU A 471 3.98 26.24 10.83
N SER A 472 4.13 25.02 11.35
CA SER A 472 4.21 23.80 10.55
C SER A 472 3.81 22.54 11.32
N ALA A 473 2.55 22.13 11.16
CA ALA A 473 2.00 20.90 11.72
C ALA A 473 2.55 19.61 11.06
N SER A 474 3.51 19.71 10.14
CA SER A 474 4.13 18.56 9.48
C SER A 474 5.45 18.09 10.12
N ILE A 475 5.92 18.78 11.17
CA ILE A 475 7.18 18.44 11.84
C ILE A 475 6.90 17.49 13.00
N ALA A 476 7.33 16.23 12.87
CA ALA A 476 7.12 15.20 13.88
C ALA A 476 7.77 15.57 15.23
N GLU A 477 8.97 16.13 15.20
CA GLU A 477 9.72 16.56 16.39
C GLU A 477 8.99 17.66 17.18
N ALA A 478 8.24 18.54 16.51
CA ALA A 478 7.47 19.58 17.17
C ALA A 478 6.34 18.98 18.02
N HIS A 479 5.59 18.03 17.47
CA HIS A 479 4.57 17.28 18.21
C HIS A 479 5.19 16.43 19.34
N PHE A 480 6.32 15.76 19.05
CA PHE A 480 7.00 14.94 20.04
C PHE A 480 7.42 15.76 21.27
N TRP A 481 8.16 16.86 21.06
CA TRP A 481 8.63 17.70 22.17
C TRP A 481 7.50 18.48 22.84
N HIS A 482 6.40 18.76 22.13
CA HIS A 482 5.19 19.31 22.76
C HIS A 482 4.58 18.30 23.75
N GLY A 483 4.46 17.04 23.36
CA GLY A 483 3.98 15.98 24.26
C GLY A 483 4.92 15.75 25.46
N VAL A 484 6.24 15.69 25.22
CA VAL A 484 7.24 15.51 26.28
C VAL A 484 7.21 16.67 27.27
N SER A 485 7.16 17.93 26.80
CA SER A 485 7.09 19.10 27.67
C SER A 485 5.81 19.13 28.51
N MET A 486 4.66 18.71 27.97
CA MET A 486 3.43 18.53 28.75
C MET A 486 3.56 17.45 29.84
N GLY A 487 4.17 16.31 29.51
CA GLY A 487 4.40 15.22 30.48
C GLY A 487 5.24 15.69 31.67
N ARG A 488 6.43 16.25 31.40
CA ARG A 488 7.34 16.76 32.42
C ARG A 488 6.75 17.90 33.26
N TRP A 489 5.99 18.79 32.64
CA TRP A 489 5.25 19.84 33.35
C TRP A 489 4.22 19.24 34.32
N GLY A 490 3.46 18.24 33.86
CA GLY A 490 2.46 17.53 34.66
C GLY A 490 3.07 16.82 35.87
N GLU A 491 4.15 16.08 35.66
CA GLU A 491 4.93 15.42 36.72
C GLU A 491 5.39 16.41 37.79
N THR A 492 5.89 17.58 37.37
CA THR A 492 6.39 18.63 38.27
C THR A 492 5.26 19.30 39.07
N LYS A 493 4.07 19.49 38.48
CA LYS A 493 2.90 20.05 39.18
C LYS A 493 2.27 19.06 40.16
N GLY A 494 2.37 17.75 39.87
CA GLY A 494 1.88 16.67 40.72
C GLY A 494 0.89 15.75 40.01
N LEU A 495 0.69 14.56 40.60
CA LEU A 495 -0.03 13.42 40.01
C LEU A 495 -1.41 13.78 39.43
N LEU A 496 -2.20 14.59 40.14
CA LEU A 496 -3.53 15.00 39.68
C LEU A 496 -3.48 15.79 38.38
N LYS A 497 -2.51 16.71 38.21
CA LYS A 497 -2.36 17.50 36.98
C LYS A 497 -1.83 16.66 35.83
N ALA A 498 -0.92 15.72 36.09
CA ALA A 498 -0.43 14.77 35.10
C ALA A 498 -1.57 13.94 34.47
N MET A 499 -2.54 13.49 35.28
CA MET A 499 -3.68 12.71 34.77
C MET A 499 -4.52 13.45 33.71
N PHE A 500 -4.73 14.76 33.86
CA PHE A 500 -5.48 15.55 32.86
C PHE A 500 -4.74 15.70 31.53
N LEU A 501 -3.41 15.52 31.52
CA LEU A 501 -2.57 15.67 30.34
C LEU A 501 -2.39 14.37 29.56
N VAL A 502 -2.85 13.23 30.08
CA VAL A 502 -2.76 11.93 29.40
C VAL A 502 -3.36 11.97 28.00
N LYS A 503 -4.57 12.52 27.85
CA LYS A 503 -5.24 12.61 26.54
C LYS A 503 -4.49 13.54 25.57
N PRO A 504 -4.14 14.79 25.95
CA PRO A 504 -3.30 15.66 25.13
C PRO A 504 -1.96 15.02 24.70
N ILE A 505 -1.20 14.44 25.64
CA ILE A 505 0.10 13.83 25.35
C ILE A 505 -0.07 12.68 24.35
N ARG A 506 -1.06 11.81 24.57
CA ARG A 506 -1.35 10.69 23.67
C ARG A 506 -1.71 11.17 22.26
N ARG A 507 -2.44 12.27 22.13
CA ARG A 507 -2.74 12.89 20.84
C ARG A 507 -1.47 13.34 20.13
N GLU A 508 -0.57 14.04 20.83
CA GLU A 508 0.70 14.50 20.24
C GLU A 508 1.60 13.32 19.83
N MET A 509 1.63 12.23 20.62
CA MET A 509 2.39 11.03 20.26
C MET A 509 1.83 10.32 19.03
N PHE A 510 0.49 10.19 18.93
CA PHE A 510 -0.13 9.62 17.73
C PHE A 510 0.10 10.49 16.50
N GLU A 511 0.07 11.81 16.65
CA GLU A 511 0.36 12.72 15.54
C GLU A 511 1.83 12.63 15.11
N THR A 512 2.75 12.51 16.09
CA THR A 512 4.17 12.22 15.82
C THR A 512 4.32 10.95 14.99
N LEU A 513 3.66 9.85 15.36
CA LEU A 513 3.71 8.58 14.62
C LEU A 513 2.97 8.63 13.28
N ARG A 514 1.96 9.49 13.13
CA ARG A 514 1.28 9.73 11.86
C ARG A 514 2.23 10.41 10.85
N LEU A 515 3.06 11.32 11.33
CA LEU A 515 4.03 12.07 10.53
C LEU A 515 5.31 11.27 10.27
N ASP A 516 5.83 10.59 11.29
CA ASP A 516 6.98 9.68 11.22
C ASP A 516 6.67 8.35 11.94
N PRO A 517 6.17 7.34 11.21
CA PRO A 517 5.88 6.02 11.77
C PRO A 517 7.11 5.29 12.32
N ASN A 518 8.33 5.74 12.00
CA ASN A 518 9.57 5.15 12.49
C ASN A 518 10.17 5.92 13.67
N HIS A 519 9.40 6.84 14.28
CA HIS A 519 9.87 7.68 15.37
C HIS A 519 9.98 6.90 16.69
N GLY A 520 11.13 6.28 16.93
CA GLY A 520 11.35 5.40 18.10
C GLY A 520 11.10 6.08 19.46
N GLY A 521 11.15 7.41 19.54
CA GLY A 521 10.94 8.14 20.79
C GLY A 521 9.46 8.20 21.16
N ALA A 522 8.59 8.28 20.16
CA ALA A 522 7.15 8.31 20.37
C ALA A 522 6.63 6.92 20.78
N HIS A 523 7.16 5.86 20.17
CA HIS A 523 6.93 4.48 20.61
C HIS A 523 7.36 4.27 22.07
N HIS A 524 8.54 4.77 22.46
CA HIS A 524 8.99 4.68 23.86
C HIS A 524 8.03 5.38 24.83
N ILE A 525 7.66 6.65 24.58
CA ILE A 525 6.74 7.39 25.45
C ILE A 525 5.34 6.73 25.49
N LEU A 526 4.82 6.25 24.36
CA LEU A 526 3.55 5.51 24.35
C LEU A 526 3.63 4.21 25.14
N GLY A 527 4.77 3.51 25.05
CA GLY A 527 5.05 2.33 25.87
C GLY A 527 4.99 2.65 27.35
N GLU A 528 5.68 3.70 27.81
CA GLU A 528 5.65 4.14 29.22
C GLU A 528 4.25 4.53 29.67
N MET A 529 3.52 5.28 28.85
CA MET A 529 2.13 5.63 29.15
C MET A 529 1.25 4.40 29.30
N LEU A 530 1.33 3.45 28.37
CA LEU A 530 0.57 2.21 28.42
C LEU A 530 0.97 1.32 29.60
N TRP A 531 2.22 1.43 30.04
CA TRP A 531 2.78 0.68 31.17
C TRP A 531 2.30 1.19 32.53
N GLN A 532 2.32 2.52 32.72
CA GLN A 532 2.04 3.17 34.00
C GLN A 532 0.55 3.40 34.26
N ILE A 533 -0.25 3.62 33.21
CA ILE A 533 -1.67 3.93 33.35
C ILE A 533 -2.44 2.65 33.76
N PRO A 534 -3.38 2.73 34.72
CA PRO A 534 -4.24 1.59 35.06
C PRO A 534 -5.06 1.09 33.87
N ARG A 535 -5.34 -0.22 33.82
CA ARG A 535 -6.07 -0.85 32.71
C ARG A 535 -7.42 -0.19 32.42
N PHE A 536 -8.18 0.19 33.46
CA PHE A 536 -9.48 0.86 33.31
C PHE A 536 -9.37 2.29 32.75
N ALA A 537 -8.20 2.91 32.84
CA ALA A 537 -7.91 4.24 32.29
C ALA A 537 -7.20 4.17 30.92
N GLY A 538 -7.15 2.98 30.31
CA GLY A 538 -6.61 2.75 28.97
C GLY A 538 -5.11 2.44 28.94
N GLY A 539 -4.55 1.90 30.03
CA GLY A 539 -3.25 1.22 30.01
C GLY A 539 -3.35 -0.22 29.51
N ASP A 540 -2.28 -0.72 28.91
CA ASP A 540 -2.20 -2.08 28.37
C ASP A 540 -0.74 -2.53 28.33
N LYS A 541 -0.33 -3.32 29.33
CA LYS A 541 1.06 -3.77 29.47
C LYS A 541 1.55 -4.65 28.31
N LYS A 542 0.65 -5.38 27.63
CA LYS A 542 1.03 -6.18 26.46
C LYS A 542 1.34 -5.30 25.27
N LYS A 543 0.52 -4.26 25.05
CA LYS A 543 0.81 -3.25 24.03
C LYS A 543 2.06 -2.45 24.37
N ALA A 544 2.24 -2.08 25.65
CA ALA A 544 3.45 -1.40 26.10
C ALA A 544 4.72 -2.18 25.73
N LEU A 545 4.74 -3.51 25.96
CA LEU A 545 5.84 -4.36 25.54
C LEU A 545 6.12 -4.26 24.02
N ALA A 546 5.07 -4.36 23.18
CA ALA A 546 5.22 -4.25 21.73
C ALA A 546 5.73 -2.86 21.28
N GLU A 547 5.30 -1.80 21.97
CA GLU A 547 5.79 -0.43 21.74
C GLU A 547 7.27 -0.30 22.12
N PHE A 548 7.69 -0.87 23.25
CA PHE A 548 9.10 -0.89 23.66
C PHE A 548 9.99 -1.70 22.71
N GLU A 549 9.55 -2.89 22.29
CA GLU A 549 10.24 -3.70 21.28
C GLU A 549 10.40 -2.91 19.96
N THR A 550 9.35 -2.19 19.56
CA THR A 550 9.37 -1.33 18.38
C THR A 550 10.32 -0.14 18.54
N ALA A 551 10.32 0.52 19.70
CA ALA A 551 11.21 1.65 19.99
C ALA A 551 12.69 1.26 19.88
N VAL A 552 13.09 0.14 20.47
CA VAL A 552 14.47 -0.38 20.40
C VAL A 552 14.83 -0.81 18.99
N ARG A 553 13.93 -1.53 18.29
CA ARG A 553 14.17 -1.97 16.91
C ARG A 553 14.38 -0.80 15.95
N LEU A 554 13.61 0.28 16.10
CA LEU A 554 13.70 1.47 15.26
C LEU A 554 14.88 2.38 15.62
N SER A 555 15.30 2.40 16.88
CA SER A 555 16.38 3.26 17.39
C SER A 555 17.33 2.48 18.30
N PRO A 556 18.09 1.51 17.77
CA PRO A 556 18.95 0.63 18.58
C PRO A 556 20.07 1.39 19.29
N ASN A 557 20.41 2.60 18.85
CA ASN A 557 21.37 3.45 19.53
C ASN A 557 20.77 4.35 20.63
N ARG A 558 19.45 4.34 20.85
CA ARG A 558 18.82 5.08 21.95
C ARG A 558 18.76 4.20 23.20
N THR A 559 19.74 4.36 24.08
CA THR A 559 19.91 3.52 25.27
C THR A 559 18.82 3.68 26.32
N ALA A 560 18.14 4.83 26.39
CA ALA A 560 17.03 5.06 27.32
C ALA A 560 15.83 4.09 27.15
N ALA A 561 15.68 3.47 25.97
CA ALA A 561 14.58 2.54 25.72
C ALA A 561 14.85 1.11 26.24
N TYR A 562 16.09 0.78 26.61
CA TYR A 562 16.50 -0.59 26.91
C TYR A 562 16.04 -1.06 28.29
N GLN A 563 16.15 -0.22 29.32
CA GLN A 563 15.72 -0.58 30.66
C GLN A 563 14.19 -0.81 30.74
N PRO A 564 13.32 0.07 30.22
CA PRO A 564 11.87 -0.18 30.23
C PRO A 564 11.48 -1.45 29.49
N LEU A 565 12.18 -1.78 28.39
CA LEU A 565 11.97 -3.05 27.68
C LEU A 565 12.40 -4.25 28.54
N ALA A 566 13.55 -4.17 29.22
CA ALA A 566 14.00 -5.22 30.12
C ALA A 566 13.01 -5.44 31.29
N GLU A 567 12.53 -4.37 31.91
CA GLU A 567 11.51 -4.43 32.96
C GLU A 567 10.19 -5.03 32.44
N ALA A 568 9.80 -4.69 31.21
CA ALA A 568 8.64 -5.28 30.57
C ALA A 568 8.82 -6.79 30.32
N TYR A 569 9.98 -7.22 29.86
CA TYR A 569 10.30 -8.65 29.73
C TYR A 569 10.23 -9.38 31.07
N LEU A 570 10.82 -8.83 32.13
CA LEU A 570 10.78 -9.42 33.47
C LEU A 570 9.34 -9.58 33.97
N HIS A 571 8.48 -8.58 33.76
CA HIS A 571 7.06 -8.66 34.15
C HIS A 571 6.33 -9.82 33.48
N PHE A 572 6.68 -10.17 32.24
CA PHE A 572 6.10 -11.28 31.50
C PHE A 572 6.90 -12.59 31.65
N GLY A 573 7.81 -12.68 32.61
CA GLY A 573 8.61 -13.88 32.89
C GLY A 573 9.70 -14.17 31.84
N ARG A 574 10.00 -13.23 30.94
CA ARG A 574 11.00 -13.35 29.86
C ARG A 574 12.39 -12.94 30.35
N GLN A 575 12.90 -13.61 31.40
CA GLN A 575 14.17 -13.22 32.04
C GLN A 575 15.38 -13.30 31.09
N ALA A 576 15.44 -14.30 30.23
CA ALA A 576 16.52 -14.42 29.24
C ALA A 576 16.55 -13.22 28.27
N ASP A 577 15.38 -12.77 27.81
CA ASP A 577 15.27 -11.62 26.91
C ASP A 577 15.67 -10.32 27.62
N ALA A 578 15.30 -10.16 28.90
CA ALA A 578 15.72 -9.05 29.74
C ALA A 578 17.24 -8.99 29.90
N VAL A 579 17.90 -10.12 30.17
CA VAL A 579 19.37 -10.19 30.27
C VAL A 579 20.03 -9.86 28.93
N ASN A 580 19.53 -10.43 27.83
CA ASN A 580 20.07 -10.19 26.50
C ASN A 580 20.00 -8.72 26.10
N ILE A 581 18.84 -8.08 26.34
CA ILE A 581 18.67 -6.68 25.97
C ILE A 581 19.55 -5.75 26.83
N LEU A 582 19.67 -6.00 28.13
CA LEU A 582 20.56 -5.20 29.00
C LEU A 582 22.03 -5.30 28.59
N ARG A 583 22.52 -6.50 28.24
CA ARG A 583 23.89 -6.69 27.74
C ARG A 583 24.16 -5.93 26.45
N SER A 584 23.16 -5.80 25.58
CA SER A 584 23.33 -5.10 24.31
C SER A 584 23.54 -3.59 24.45
N VAL A 585 23.24 -2.99 25.61
CA VAL A 585 23.54 -1.57 25.89
C VAL A 585 25.05 -1.29 25.78
N GLU A 586 25.90 -2.21 26.26
CA GLU A 586 27.37 -2.09 26.19
C GLU A 586 27.91 -2.13 24.76
N ALA A 587 27.17 -2.76 23.84
CA ALA A 587 27.56 -2.88 22.45
C ALA A 587 27.23 -1.61 21.62
N VAL A 588 26.55 -0.62 22.20
CA VAL A 588 26.17 0.63 21.52
C VAL A 588 27.41 1.52 21.37
N LYS A 589 27.98 1.55 20.15
CA LYS A 589 29.18 2.34 19.84
C LYS A 589 28.91 3.84 19.66
N GLU A 590 27.76 4.19 19.10
CA GLU A 590 27.39 5.57 18.78
C GLU A 590 26.01 5.90 19.37
N PRO A 591 25.92 6.23 20.67
CA PRO A 591 24.65 6.52 21.33
C PRO A 591 23.92 7.66 20.63
N ALA A 592 22.59 7.51 20.47
CA ALA A 592 21.73 8.56 19.95
C ALA A 592 21.78 9.82 20.85
N ASP A 593 21.95 9.60 22.15
CA ASP A 593 22.13 10.63 23.15
C ASP A 593 23.36 10.33 24.03
N PRO A 594 24.54 10.84 23.66
CA PRO A 594 25.77 10.60 24.41
C PRO A 594 25.73 11.06 25.86
N ALA A 595 24.87 12.04 26.17
CA ALA A 595 24.73 12.61 27.51
C ALA A 595 24.06 11.65 28.49
N GLU A 596 23.05 10.92 28.03
CA GLU A 596 22.31 9.96 28.85
C GLU A 596 22.98 8.58 28.85
N TYR A 597 23.93 8.33 27.96
CA TYR A 597 24.56 7.01 27.81
C TYR A 597 25.24 6.50 29.09
N PRO A 598 26.04 7.30 29.82
CA PRO A 598 26.70 6.82 31.04
C PRO A 598 25.72 6.36 32.12
N GLU A 599 24.63 7.11 32.33
CA GLU A 599 23.60 6.78 33.31
C GLU A 599 22.81 5.53 32.90
N ASN A 600 22.32 5.49 31.65
CA ASN A 600 21.62 4.31 31.11
C ASN A 600 22.47 3.04 31.18
N LEU A 601 23.78 3.15 30.91
CA LEU A 601 24.71 2.03 31.02
C LEU A 601 24.91 1.60 32.47
N ALA A 602 25.03 2.54 33.41
CA ALA A 602 25.11 2.24 34.83
C ALA A 602 23.84 1.54 35.34
N ASP A 603 22.66 1.99 34.93
CA ASP A 603 21.39 1.35 35.25
C ASP A 603 21.27 -0.06 34.67
N ALA A 604 21.66 -0.23 33.39
CA ALA A 604 21.65 -1.52 32.76
C ALA A 604 22.56 -2.52 33.50
N ARG A 605 23.75 -2.09 33.92
CA ARG A 605 24.69 -2.88 34.73
C ARG A 605 24.14 -3.23 36.11
N ARG A 606 23.52 -2.26 36.80
CA ARG A 606 22.88 -2.49 38.11
C ARG A 606 21.78 -3.55 38.01
N LEU A 607 20.91 -3.44 37.01
CA LEU A 607 19.83 -4.39 36.80
C LEU A 607 20.36 -5.76 36.38
N LEU A 608 21.38 -5.81 35.52
CA LEU A 608 22.03 -7.06 35.12
C LEU A 608 22.68 -7.78 36.31
N ALA A 609 23.43 -7.07 37.16
CA ALA A 609 24.04 -7.64 38.36
C ALA A 609 23.00 -8.25 39.31
N ARG A 610 21.86 -7.57 39.48
CA ARG A 610 20.73 -8.08 40.27
C ARG A 610 20.13 -9.36 39.69
N LEU A 611 20.00 -9.47 38.36
CA LEU A 611 19.46 -10.65 37.69
C LEU A 611 20.44 -11.83 37.65
N GLU A 612 21.75 -11.56 37.68
CA GLU A 612 22.82 -12.56 37.66
C GLU A 612 23.28 -13.00 39.06
N GLY A 613 22.71 -12.45 40.12
CA GLY A 613 23.02 -12.83 41.51
C GLY A 613 24.40 -12.37 42.00
N ARG A 614 25.02 -11.39 41.34
CA ARG A 614 26.30 -10.79 41.76
C ARG A 614 25.98 -9.63 42.72
N ARG A 615 26.20 -9.83 44.02
CA ARG A 615 26.11 -8.79 45.05
C ARG A 615 27.26 -7.81 44.97
#